data_AF-A0A1Q3FCD8-F1
#
_entry.id   AF-A0A1Q3FCD8-F1
#
_cell.length_a   1.000
_cell.length_b   1.000
_cell.length_c   1.000
_cell.angle_alpha   90.00
_cell.angle_beta   90.00
_cell.angle_gamma   90.00
#
_symmetry.space_group_name_H-M   'P 1'
#
loop_
_entity.id
_entity.type
_entity.pdbx_description
1 polymer ?
#
loop_
_entity_poly.entity_id
_entity_poly.type
_entity_poly.pdbx_seq_one_letter_code
_entity_poly.pdbx_strand_id
1 'polypeptide(L)'
;MNPMTNMKNVLKLSEQDLKFGGKNSWHDQYRDSAWIFVGGLPSELTEGDLLAVFSQYGEIVNINLVRDRKTGKSKGFCFICFEDQRSTVLTVDNMNGIKLLGRTLRVDHVSDYKPPKDDKADEETRQLYMEGCAPKY
;
A
#
# COMPACT_ATOMS: atom_id res chain seq x y z
N MET A 1 5.84 -15.74 -9.31
CA MET A 1 5.98 -16.11 -7.88
C MET A 1 4.60 -16.30 -7.27
N ASN A 2 4.44 -17.27 -6.36
CA ASN A 2 3.17 -17.50 -5.66
C ASN A 2 2.89 -16.34 -4.67
N PRO A 3 1.67 -15.75 -4.67
CA PRO A 3 1.25 -14.68 -3.77
C PRO A 3 1.57 -14.88 -2.28
N MET A 4 1.42 -16.11 -1.77
CA MET A 4 1.69 -16.41 -0.36
C MET A 4 3.17 -16.50 -0.03
N THR A 5 4.00 -16.86 -1.01
CA THR A 5 5.45 -16.90 -0.83
C THR A 5 6.01 -15.49 -0.66
N ASN A 6 5.50 -14.51 -1.41
CA ASN A 6 5.94 -13.12 -1.27
C ASN A 6 5.62 -12.54 0.12
N MET A 7 4.38 -12.75 0.59
CA MET A 7 3.95 -12.31 1.92
C MET A 7 4.85 -12.89 3.03
N LYS A 8 5.12 -14.20 2.98
CA LYS A 8 6.00 -14.86 3.95
C LYS A 8 7.43 -14.33 3.92
N ASN A 9 7.93 -13.95 2.74
CA ASN A 9 9.25 -13.36 2.61
C ASN A 9 9.31 -11.98 3.27
N VAL A 10 8.31 -11.13 3.05
CA VAL A 10 8.23 -9.80 3.68
C VAL A 10 8.15 -9.92 5.21
N LEU A 11 7.28 -10.79 5.73
CA LEU A 11 7.20 -11.05 7.18
C LEU A 11 8.54 -11.52 7.76
N LYS A 12 9.25 -12.40 7.04
CA LYS A 12 10.57 -12.87 7.44
C LYS A 12 11.61 -11.74 7.45
N LEU A 13 11.55 -10.81 6.50
CA LEU A 13 12.44 -9.64 6.45
C LEU A 13 12.17 -8.71 7.65
N SER A 14 10.91 -8.37 7.93
CA SER A 14 10.56 -7.57 9.10
C SER A 14 10.95 -8.23 10.42
N GLU A 15 10.76 -9.56 10.56
CA GLU A 15 11.22 -10.31 11.75
C GLU A 15 12.75 -10.29 11.91
N GLN A 16 13.49 -10.36 10.80
CA GLN A 16 14.95 -10.27 10.84
C GLN A 16 15.40 -8.87 11.23
N ASP A 17 14.78 -7.83 10.69
CA ASP A 17 15.10 -6.44 11.01
C ASP A 17 14.89 -6.15 12.50
N LEU A 18 13.78 -6.62 13.07
CA LEU A 18 13.50 -6.52 14.50
C LEU A 18 14.52 -7.27 15.38
N LYS A 19 14.98 -8.44 14.93
CA LYS A 19 15.94 -9.28 15.70
C LYS A 19 17.35 -8.74 15.68
N PHE A 20 17.81 -8.20 14.56
CA PHE A 20 19.20 -7.80 14.38
C PHE A 20 19.43 -6.30 14.63
N GLY A 21 18.39 -5.46 14.60
CA GLY A 21 18.48 -4.04 14.95
C GLY A 21 19.59 -3.32 14.20
N GLY A 22 19.51 -3.31 12.87
CA GLY A 22 20.52 -2.71 12.00
C GLY A 22 20.32 -1.20 11.77
N LYS A 23 21.39 -0.51 11.35
CA LYS A 23 21.31 0.90 10.90
C LYS A 23 20.58 1.08 9.58
N ASN A 24 20.42 0.00 8.80
CA ASN A 24 19.78 0.02 7.49
C ASN A 24 18.68 -1.03 7.47
N SER A 25 17.43 -0.57 7.43
CA SER A 25 16.27 -1.43 7.31
C SER A 25 16.06 -1.84 5.85
N TRP A 26 15.43 -2.99 5.60
CA TRP A 26 15.01 -3.34 4.25
C TRP A 26 14.01 -2.34 3.66
N HIS A 27 13.32 -1.57 4.52
CA HIS A 27 12.44 -0.49 4.11
C HIS A 27 13.18 0.68 3.43
N ASP A 28 14.48 0.84 3.67
CA ASP A 28 15.25 1.97 3.14
C ASP A 28 15.34 1.96 1.60
N GLN A 29 15.14 0.80 0.97
CA GLN A 29 15.07 0.70 -0.49
C GLN A 29 13.81 1.37 -1.08
N TYR A 30 12.84 1.72 -0.24
CA TYR A 30 11.60 2.41 -0.60
C TYR A 30 11.50 3.82 -0.01
N ARG A 31 12.61 4.38 0.50
CA ARG A 31 12.65 5.71 1.14
C ARG A 31 12.05 6.84 0.30
N ASP A 32 12.12 6.72 -1.03
CA ASP A 32 11.64 7.73 -1.98
C ASP A 32 10.21 7.44 -2.48
N SER A 33 9.49 6.52 -1.83
CA SER A 33 8.09 6.22 -2.16
C SER A 33 7.22 6.04 -0.92
N ALA A 34 6.11 6.77 -0.90
CA ALA A 34 5.06 6.63 0.12
C ALA A 34 3.85 5.79 -0.39
N TRP A 35 4.09 4.91 -1.36
CA TRP A 35 3.06 4.01 -1.91
C TRP A 35 3.13 2.60 -1.32
N ILE A 36 1.96 2.05 -0.99
CA ILE A 36 1.80 0.64 -0.66
C ILE A 36 0.82 -0.05 -1.60
N PHE A 37 1.03 -1.35 -1.76
CA PHE A 37 0.08 -2.28 -2.33
C PHE A 37 -0.65 -2.98 -1.19
N VAL A 38 -1.98 -3.06 -1.27
CA VAL A 38 -2.80 -3.87 -0.36
C VAL A 38 -3.61 -4.85 -1.19
N GLY A 39 -3.43 -6.15 -0.96
CA GLY A 39 -4.15 -7.22 -1.63
C GLY A 39 -4.84 -8.15 -0.66
N GLY A 40 -5.71 -9.02 -1.19
CA GLY A 40 -6.51 -9.92 -0.36
C GLY A 40 -7.73 -9.23 0.25
N LEU A 41 -8.10 -8.05 -0.26
CA LEU A 41 -9.27 -7.32 0.20
C LEU A 41 -10.56 -8.07 -0.19
N PRO A 42 -11.55 -8.13 0.72
CA PRO A 42 -12.93 -8.47 0.38
C PRO A 42 -13.47 -7.56 -0.72
N SER A 43 -14.25 -8.12 -1.64
CA SER A 43 -14.81 -7.37 -2.78
C SER A 43 -15.86 -6.32 -2.39
N GLU A 44 -16.36 -6.42 -1.17
CA GLU A 44 -17.38 -5.55 -0.58
C GLU A 44 -16.79 -4.26 0.01
N LEU A 45 -15.47 -4.24 0.29
CA LEU A 45 -14.84 -3.05 0.84
C LEU A 45 -14.80 -1.91 -0.18
N THR A 46 -15.11 -0.72 0.33
CA THR A 46 -15.06 0.54 -0.39
C THR A 46 -13.80 1.32 -0.06
N GLU A 47 -13.52 2.35 -0.85
CA GLU A 47 -12.44 3.30 -0.62
C GLU A 47 -12.58 3.98 0.77
N GLY A 48 -13.80 4.25 1.21
CA GLY A 48 -14.07 4.81 2.54
C GLY A 48 -13.76 3.85 3.68
N ASP A 49 -14.02 2.55 3.50
CA ASP A 49 -13.66 1.54 4.50
C ASP A 49 -12.13 1.39 4.60
N LEU A 50 -11.45 1.46 3.46
CA LEU A 50 -9.98 1.43 3.42
C LEU A 50 -9.39 2.67 4.10
N LEU A 51 -9.96 3.85 3.87
CA LEU A 51 -9.57 5.07 4.56
C LEU A 51 -9.70 4.90 6.07
N ALA A 52 -10.83 4.40 6.56
CA ALA A 52 -11.06 4.18 7.99
C ALA A 52 -10.09 3.17 8.64
N VAL A 53 -9.68 2.14 7.89
CA VAL A 53 -8.75 1.11 8.41
C VAL A 53 -7.30 1.60 8.39
N PHE A 54 -6.87 2.29 7.34
CA PHE A 54 -5.47 2.61 7.12
C PHE A 54 -5.06 3.99 7.64
N SER A 55 -6.00 4.91 7.90
CA SER A 55 -5.69 6.26 8.43
C SER A 55 -5.04 6.24 9.81
N GLN A 56 -5.16 5.14 10.56
CA GLN A 56 -4.48 4.96 11.85
C GLN A 56 -2.94 4.98 11.74
N TYR A 57 -2.39 4.74 10.55
CA TYR A 57 -0.94 4.71 10.31
C TYR A 57 -0.39 6.03 9.74
N GLY A 58 -1.27 6.95 9.33
CA GLY A 58 -0.91 8.26 8.80
C GLY A 58 -1.97 8.83 7.87
N GLU A 59 -1.74 10.07 7.45
CA GLU A 59 -2.62 10.77 6.50
C GLU A 59 -2.55 10.11 5.13
N ILE A 60 -3.73 9.78 4.58
CA ILE A 60 -3.85 9.15 3.27
C ILE A 60 -4.13 10.21 2.23
N VAL A 61 -3.21 10.33 1.29
CA VAL A 61 -3.27 11.33 0.22
C VAL A 61 -3.99 10.78 -1.01
N ASN A 62 -3.88 9.49 -1.28
CA ASN A 62 -4.56 8.87 -2.40
C ASN A 62 -4.94 7.41 -2.13
N ILE A 63 -6.13 7.01 -2.59
CA ILE A 63 -6.56 5.61 -2.61
C ILE A 63 -7.00 5.26 -4.03
N ASN A 64 -6.37 4.25 -4.60
CA ASN A 64 -6.76 3.66 -5.87
C ASN A 64 -7.20 2.20 -5.65
N LEU A 65 -8.50 2.00 -5.41
CA LEU A 65 -9.11 0.69 -5.35
C LEU A 65 -9.38 0.16 -6.77
N VAL A 66 -8.67 -0.90 -7.16
CA VAL A 66 -8.72 -1.37 -8.53
C VAL A 66 -9.99 -2.18 -8.77
N ARG A 67 -10.81 -1.70 -9.69
CA ARG A 67 -12.07 -2.33 -10.10
C ARG A 67 -11.97 -2.92 -11.51
N ASP A 68 -12.80 -3.92 -11.78
CA ASP A 68 -12.98 -4.44 -13.13
C ASP A 68 -13.75 -3.42 -13.98
N ARG A 69 -13.22 -3.09 -15.16
CA ARG A 69 -13.80 -2.05 -16.04
C ARG A 69 -15.17 -2.40 -16.59
N LYS A 70 -15.50 -3.69 -16.74
CA LYS A 70 -16.78 -4.14 -17.29
C LYS A 70 -17.84 -4.27 -16.19
N THR A 71 -17.46 -4.79 -15.03
CA THR A 71 -18.42 -5.12 -13.95
C THR A 71 -18.46 -4.10 -12.82
N GLY A 72 -17.48 -3.19 -12.72
CA GLY A 72 -17.33 -2.23 -11.62
C GLY A 72 -16.93 -2.87 -10.28
N LYS A 73 -16.83 -4.21 -10.21
CA LYS A 73 -16.50 -4.93 -8.98
C LYS A 73 -15.03 -4.78 -8.62
N SER A 74 -14.74 -4.68 -7.34
CA SER A 74 -13.36 -4.66 -6.83
C SER A 74 -12.62 -5.93 -7.23
N LYS A 75 -11.36 -5.78 -7.67
CA LYS A 75 -10.45 -6.90 -7.94
C LYS A 75 -9.79 -7.45 -6.66
N GLY A 76 -10.13 -6.89 -5.49
CA GLY A 76 -9.61 -7.33 -4.19
C GLY A 76 -8.20 -6.84 -3.90
N PHE A 77 -7.78 -5.74 -4.52
CA PHE A 77 -6.55 -5.04 -4.20
C PHE A 77 -6.66 -3.53 -4.46
N CYS A 78 -5.90 -2.76 -3.70
CA CYS A 78 -5.77 -1.32 -3.86
C CYS A 78 -4.31 -0.88 -3.76
N PHE A 79 -4.09 0.37 -4.16
CA PHE A 79 -2.87 1.11 -3.87
C PHE A 79 -3.23 2.30 -2.99
N ILE A 80 -2.40 2.57 -2.00
CA ILE A 80 -2.59 3.69 -1.06
C ILE A 80 -1.31 4.52 -1.06
N CYS A 81 -1.44 5.84 -1.24
CA CYS A 81 -0.37 6.80 -0.99
C CYS A 81 -0.60 7.45 0.36
N PHE A 82 0.41 7.40 1.22
CA PHE A 82 0.46 8.21 2.44
C PHE A 82 1.21 9.52 2.18
N GLU A 83 1.06 10.46 3.12
CA GLU A 83 1.84 11.70 3.13
C GLU A 83 3.32 11.45 3.46
N ASP A 84 3.61 10.45 4.29
CA ASP A 84 4.97 10.12 4.71
C ASP A 84 5.30 8.65 4.44
N GLN A 85 6.56 8.38 4.07
CA GLN A 85 7.10 7.04 3.91
C GLN A 85 7.10 6.27 5.24
N ARG A 86 7.22 6.96 6.39
CA ARG A 86 7.13 6.27 7.69
C ARG A 86 5.78 5.56 7.89
N SER A 87 4.71 6.11 7.35
CA SER A 87 3.38 5.50 7.38
C SER A 87 3.30 4.23 6.55
N THR A 88 4.04 4.14 5.43
CA THR A 88 4.13 2.90 4.65
C THR A 88 4.84 1.81 5.43
N VAL A 89 5.94 2.15 6.12
CA VAL A 89 6.68 1.22 6.98
C VAL A 89 5.78 0.65 8.07
N LEU A 90 5.10 1.52 8.83
CA LEU A 90 4.17 1.11 9.87
C LEU A 90 3.05 0.23 9.33
N THR A 91 2.49 0.58 8.18
CA THR A 91 1.40 -0.19 7.57
C THR A 91 1.87 -1.57 7.13
N VAL A 92 3.04 -1.66 6.48
CA VAL A 92 3.60 -2.94 6.02
C VAL A 92 3.92 -3.87 7.17
N ASP A 93 4.53 -3.37 8.25
CA ASP A 93 4.90 -4.20 9.39
C ASP A 93 3.68 -4.70 10.20
N ASN A 94 2.64 -3.88 10.32
CA ASN A 94 1.48 -4.21 11.16
C ASN A 94 0.33 -4.89 10.41
N MET A 95 0.12 -4.59 9.12
CA MET A 95 -1.06 -5.05 8.37
C MET A 95 -0.75 -6.20 7.41
N ASN A 96 0.52 -6.49 7.13
CA ASN A 96 0.85 -7.62 6.28
C ASN A 96 0.55 -8.95 7.01
N GLY A 97 -0.25 -9.83 6.40
CA GLY A 97 -0.62 -11.13 6.98
C GLY A 97 -1.79 -11.12 7.96
N ILE A 98 -2.36 -9.96 8.29
CA ILE A 98 -3.56 -9.89 9.15
C ILE A 98 -4.79 -10.43 8.43
N LYS A 99 -5.81 -10.86 9.17
CA LYS A 99 -7.11 -11.25 8.60
C LYS A 99 -8.11 -10.12 8.72
N LEU A 100 -8.67 -9.70 7.59
CA LEU A 100 -9.77 -8.75 7.50
C LEU A 100 -10.98 -9.43 6.85
N LEU A 101 -12.10 -9.50 7.58
CA LEU A 101 -13.33 -10.20 7.16
C LEU A 101 -13.07 -11.62 6.60
N GLY A 102 -12.22 -12.38 7.29
CA GLY A 102 -11.88 -13.76 6.92
C GLY A 102 -10.85 -13.91 5.79
N ARG A 103 -10.39 -12.80 5.18
CA ARG A 103 -9.33 -12.83 4.16
C ARG A 103 -8.02 -12.32 4.71
N THR A 104 -6.93 -13.00 4.38
CA THR A 104 -5.58 -12.54 4.75
C THR A 104 -5.12 -11.43 3.82
N LEU A 105 -4.77 -10.28 4.41
CA LEU A 105 -4.23 -9.14 3.70
C LEU A 105 -2.76 -9.40 3.34
N ARG A 106 -2.37 -8.89 2.17
CA ARG A 106 -0.98 -8.78 1.75
C ARG A 106 -0.66 -7.32 1.57
N VAL A 107 0.28 -6.83 2.35
CA VAL A 107 0.74 -5.44 2.27
C VAL A 107 2.21 -5.43 1.88
N ASP A 108 2.57 -4.59 0.92
CA ASP A 108 3.94 -4.48 0.41
C ASP A 108 4.22 -3.04 -0.02
N HIS A 109 5.49 -2.65 0.00
CA HIS A 109 5.93 -1.34 -0.51
C HIS A 109 5.87 -1.32 -2.03
N VAL A 110 5.67 -0.14 -2.61
CA VAL A 110 5.66 0.07 -4.07
C VAL A 110 6.65 1.18 -4.40
N SER A 111 7.76 0.86 -5.08
CA SER A 111 8.76 1.87 -5.46
C SER A 111 8.24 2.83 -6.53
N ASP A 112 7.69 2.28 -7.61
CA ASP A 112 7.32 3.04 -8.80
C ASP A 112 5.83 2.82 -9.10
N TYR A 113 4.97 3.49 -8.34
CA TYR A 113 3.54 3.43 -8.60
C TYR A 113 3.22 4.06 -9.97
N LYS A 114 2.47 3.31 -10.79
CA LYS A 114 2.02 3.78 -12.11
C LYS A 114 0.52 4.03 -12.05
N PRO A 115 0.08 5.29 -12.20
CA PRO A 115 -1.33 5.61 -12.14
C PRO A 115 -2.10 4.94 -13.29
N PRO A 116 -3.39 4.64 -13.11
CA PRO A 116 -4.23 4.11 -14.16
C PRO A 116 -4.30 5.11 -15.34
N LYS A 117 -4.25 4.61 -16.57
CA LYS A 117 -4.37 5.42 -17.80
C LYS A 117 -5.80 5.94 -18.06
N ASP A 118 -6.63 6.08 -17.03
CA ASP A 118 -8.01 6.54 -17.21
C ASP A 118 -8.08 8.07 -17.17
N ASP A 119 -8.78 8.67 -18.14
CA ASP A 119 -8.91 10.13 -18.30
C ASP A 119 -9.76 10.81 -17.20
N LYS A 120 -10.23 10.06 -16.20
CA LYS A 120 -11.14 10.55 -15.15
C LYS A 120 -10.45 10.99 -13.86
N ALA A 121 -9.12 10.90 -13.77
CA ALA A 121 -8.41 11.50 -12.65
C ALA A 121 -8.57 13.03 -12.69
N ASP A 122 -9.00 13.60 -11.57
CA ASP A 122 -9.00 15.05 -11.33
C ASP A 122 -7.58 15.63 -11.39
N GLU A 123 -7.50 16.94 -11.58
CA GLU A 123 -6.22 17.63 -11.78
C GLU A 123 -5.31 17.52 -10.55
N GLU A 124 -5.88 17.56 -9.34
CA GLU A 124 -5.13 17.39 -8.08
C GLU A 124 -4.50 16.00 -7.98
N THR A 125 -5.29 14.95 -8.27
CA THR A 125 -4.79 13.57 -8.32
C THR A 125 -3.72 13.38 -9.39
N ARG A 126 -3.84 14.02 -10.55
CA ARG A 126 -2.80 13.99 -11.60
C ARG A 126 -1.51 14.69 -11.16
N GLN A 127 -1.63 15.84 -10.52
CA GLN A 127 -0.48 16.58 -10.01
C GLN A 127 0.24 15.75 -8.93
N LEU A 128 -0.51 15.11 -8.05
CA LEU A 128 0.01 14.17 -7.06
C LEU A 128 0.82 13.04 -7.71
N TYR A 129 0.31 12.47 -8.81
CA TYR A 129 1.00 11.42 -9.55
C TYR A 129 2.29 11.88 -10.21
N MET A 130 2.40 13.16 -10.59
CA MET A 130 3.60 13.72 -11.20
C MET A 130 4.64 14.14 -10.18
N GLU A 131 4.22 14.76 -9.08
CA GLU A 131 5.13 15.29 -8.07
C GLU A 131 5.62 14.23 -7.07
N GLY A 132 4.86 13.14 -6.91
CA GLY A 132 5.09 12.12 -5.90
C GLY A 132 4.69 12.60 -4.51
N CYS A 133 4.34 11.66 -3.62
CA CYS A 133 4.01 11.97 -2.22
C CYS A 133 5.27 12.00 -1.33
N ALA A 134 6.44 11.64 -1.84
CA ALA A 134 7.66 11.58 -1.03
C ALA A 134 8.21 12.99 -0.75
N PRO A 135 8.62 13.31 0.49
CA PRO A 135 9.18 14.62 0.80
C PRO A 135 10.46 14.86 -0.01
N LYS A 136 10.56 16.03 -0.65
CA LYS A 136 11.76 16.46 -1.39
C LYS A 136 12.79 16.95 -0.37
N TYR A 137 13.67 16.05 0.08
CA TYR A 137 14.81 16.40 0.95
C TYR A 137 16.01 16.87 0.14
#